data_AF-A0A812JZH6-F1
#
_entry.id   AF-A0A812JZH6-F1
#
_cell.length_a   1.000
_cell.length_b   1.000
_cell.length_c   1.000
_cell.angle_alpha   90.00
_cell.angle_beta   90.00
_cell.angle_gamma   90.00
#
_symmetry.space_group_name_H-M   'P 1'
#
loop_
_entity.id
_entity.type
_entity.pdbx_description
1 polymer ?
#
loop_
_entity_poly.entity_id
_entity_poly.type
_entity_poly.pdbx_seq_one_letter_code
_entity_poly.pdbx_strand_id
1 'polypeptide(L)'
;MQSFMDGLAGKRVVLSGCGGGCDVLGTSVIYQQIRGIAEKVIFFSLSFTDDRLLTATTRQVSEKCWKVEPGNVMIADDRQEQIYFPEARMANAMDVSIYTLSHFATIAQYTEGYKAALSMEFGSGSRGADVLILCDGGCDVLLTGAESCLATPVEDMSHLKAVLPLDIPEKYVAALGVNIDCGHGVVQEELDRRLVDMQCSGTMICSYPLTMHDAPAVYFTDV
;
A
#
# COMPACT_ATOMS: atom_id res chain seq x y z
N MET A 1 -7.85 -17.31 2.35
CA MET A 1 -8.04 -16.06 1.59
C MET A 1 -9.51 -15.69 1.42
N GLN A 2 -10.36 -16.52 0.80
CA GLN A 2 -11.77 -16.17 0.54
C GLN A 2 -12.54 -15.67 1.77
N SER A 3 -12.51 -16.40 2.89
CA SER A 3 -13.17 -15.98 4.13
C SER A 3 -12.68 -14.63 4.68
N PHE A 4 -11.41 -14.26 4.46
CA PHE A 4 -10.90 -12.95 4.85
C PHE A 4 -11.46 -11.87 3.92
N MET A 5 -11.44 -12.11 2.61
CA MET A 5 -11.99 -11.17 1.61
C MET A 5 -13.50 -10.98 1.78
N ASP A 6 -14.26 -12.04 2.01
CA ASP A 6 -15.70 -11.98 2.30
C ASP A 6 -15.97 -11.15 3.56
N GLY A 7 -15.07 -11.20 4.54
CA GLY A 7 -15.12 -10.38 5.75
C GLY A 7 -14.96 -8.87 5.51
N LEU A 8 -14.58 -8.45 4.29
CA LEU A 8 -14.50 -7.05 3.88
C LEU A 8 -15.78 -6.53 3.21
N ALA A 9 -16.79 -7.39 3.01
CA ALA A 9 -18.07 -7.00 2.43
C ALA A 9 -18.76 -5.91 3.27
N GLY A 10 -19.23 -4.85 2.61
CA GLY A 10 -19.88 -3.70 3.23
C GLY A 10 -18.97 -2.84 4.11
N LYS A 11 -17.66 -3.08 4.14
CA LYS A 11 -16.70 -2.27 4.91
C LYS A 11 -16.12 -1.13 4.08
N ARG A 12 -15.68 -0.07 4.77
CA ARG A 12 -14.87 1.01 4.19
C ARG A 12 -13.40 0.69 4.43
N VAL A 13 -12.69 0.42 3.34
CA VAL A 13 -11.35 -0.17 3.37
C VAL A 13 -10.32 0.85 2.91
N VAL A 14 -9.22 0.96 3.66
CA VAL A 14 -8.00 1.62 3.23
C VAL A 14 -7.02 0.56 2.74
N LEU A 15 -6.59 0.67 1.49
CA LEU A 15 -5.47 -0.12 0.96
C LEU A 15 -4.29 0.82 0.76
N SER A 16 -3.13 0.51 1.32
CA SER A 16 -1.93 1.32 1.12
C SER A 16 -0.76 0.46 0.71
N GLY A 17 0.10 0.95 -0.18
CA GLY A 17 1.47 0.44 -0.24
C GLY A 17 2.15 0.64 1.11
N CYS A 18 2.85 -0.38 1.62
CA CYS A 18 3.52 -0.35 2.92
C CYS A 18 4.89 0.30 2.79
N GLY A 19 5.69 -0.19 1.85
CA GLY A 19 6.99 0.36 1.49
C GLY A 19 6.88 1.46 0.45
N GLY A 20 8.05 1.88 -0.01
CA GLY A 20 8.19 2.91 -1.02
C GLY A 20 7.78 2.46 -2.41
N GLY A 21 7.25 3.39 -3.20
CA GLY A 21 7.31 3.26 -4.64
C GLY A 21 6.27 2.34 -5.27
N CYS A 22 6.66 1.13 -5.69
CA CYS A 22 5.79 0.23 -6.46
C CYS A 22 4.86 -0.62 -5.59
N ASP A 23 5.00 -0.59 -4.27
CA ASP A 23 4.15 -1.33 -3.33
C ASP A 23 2.67 -1.02 -3.46
N VAL A 24 2.34 0.21 -3.88
CA VAL A 24 0.97 0.61 -4.22
C VAL A 24 0.34 -0.33 -5.24
N LEU A 25 1.11 -0.87 -6.18
CA LEU A 25 0.64 -1.82 -7.18
C LEU A 25 0.16 -3.13 -6.55
N GLY A 26 0.75 -3.53 -5.43
CA GLY A 26 0.34 -4.70 -4.65
C GLY A 26 -1.11 -4.59 -4.15
N THR A 27 -1.58 -3.38 -3.87
CA THR A 27 -2.97 -3.15 -3.45
C THR A 27 -3.99 -3.57 -4.50
N SER A 28 -3.60 -3.59 -5.78
CA SER A 28 -4.49 -3.98 -6.89
C SER A 28 -4.97 -5.43 -6.78
N VAL A 29 -4.13 -6.34 -6.26
CA VAL A 29 -4.47 -7.76 -6.06
C VAL A 29 -5.64 -7.90 -5.09
N ILE A 30 -5.57 -7.19 -3.97
CA ILE A 30 -6.64 -7.18 -2.96
C ILE A 30 -7.87 -6.47 -3.51
N TYR A 31 -7.69 -5.31 -4.14
CA TYR A 31 -8.80 -4.52 -4.68
C TYR A 31 -9.67 -5.30 -5.66
N GLN A 32 -9.08 -6.07 -6.58
CA GLN A 32 -9.87 -6.85 -7.55
C GLN A 32 -10.81 -7.84 -6.89
N GLN A 33 -10.45 -8.37 -5.71
CA GLN A 33 -11.28 -9.29 -4.95
C GLN A 33 -12.41 -8.58 -4.21
N ILE A 34 -12.23 -7.31 -3.83
CA ILE A 34 -13.16 -6.60 -2.94
C ILE A 34 -13.97 -5.47 -3.60
N ARG A 35 -13.60 -5.02 -4.80
CA ARG A 35 -14.21 -3.85 -5.48
C ARG A 35 -15.73 -3.94 -5.68
N GLY A 36 -16.29 -5.15 -5.72
CA GLY A 36 -17.73 -5.39 -5.87
C GLY A 36 -18.48 -5.67 -4.57
N ILE A 37 -17.77 -5.82 -3.45
CA ILE A 37 -18.35 -6.21 -2.16
C ILE A 37 -18.09 -5.19 -1.05
N ALA A 38 -16.98 -4.45 -1.08
CA ALA A 38 -16.69 -3.38 -0.13
C ALA A 38 -17.62 -2.17 -0.36
N GLU A 39 -17.93 -1.43 0.69
CA GLU A 39 -18.74 -0.19 0.57
C GLU A 39 -17.94 0.91 -0.14
N LYS A 40 -16.67 1.07 0.24
CA LYS A 40 -15.75 2.06 -0.32
C LYS A 40 -14.32 1.58 -0.14
N VAL A 41 -13.46 1.84 -1.13
CA VAL A 41 -12.01 1.59 -1.04
C VAL A 41 -11.27 2.89 -1.29
N ILE A 42 -10.31 3.21 -0.42
CA ILE A 42 -9.42 4.37 -0.55
C ILE A 42 -7.99 3.86 -0.64
N PHE A 43 -7.21 4.44 -1.55
CA PHE A 43 -5.84 4.03 -1.81
C PHE A 43 -4.84 5.02 -1.26
N PHE A 44 -3.76 4.52 -0.68
CA PHE A 44 -2.60 5.29 -0.28
C PHE A 44 -1.30 4.69 -0.84
N SER A 45 -0.26 5.51 -0.94
CA SER A 45 1.08 5.11 -1.31
C SER A 45 2.10 5.91 -0.52
N LEU A 46 3.16 5.27 -0.04
CA LEU A 46 4.38 5.97 0.32
C LEU A 46 5.17 6.28 -0.96
N SER A 47 5.07 7.51 -1.43
CA SER A 47 5.50 7.90 -2.75
C SER A 47 6.95 8.38 -2.78
N PHE A 48 7.70 7.84 -3.73
CA PHE A 48 9.07 8.27 -4.06
C PHE A 48 9.07 9.29 -5.22
N THR A 49 7.89 9.62 -5.74
CA THR A 49 7.73 10.68 -6.74
C THR A 49 8.12 12.03 -6.14
N ASP A 50 8.87 12.83 -6.88
CA ASP A 50 9.34 14.14 -6.45
C ASP A 50 8.19 15.07 -6.04
N ASP A 51 8.29 15.69 -4.87
CA ASP A 51 7.29 16.60 -4.32
C ASP A 51 6.92 17.76 -5.27
N ARG A 52 7.85 18.24 -6.10
CA ARG A 52 7.59 19.30 -7.09
C ARG A 52 6.69 18.77 -8.19
N LEU A 53 6.90 17.53 -8.63
CA LEU A 53 6.05 16.89 -9.61
C LEU A 53 4.65 16.65 -9.03
N LEU A 54 4.55 16.12 -7.82
CA LEU A 54 3.28 15.97 -7.11
C LEU A 54 2.56 17.32 -7.01
N THR A 55 3.24 18.36 -6.53
CA THR A 55 2.64 19.70 -6.38
C THR A 55 2.18 20.30 -7.70
N ALA A 56 2.91 20.09 -8.79
CA ALA A 56 2.57 20.66 -10.09
C ALA A 56 1.38 19.96 -10.77
N THR A 57 1.08 18.71 -10.39
CA THR A 57 0.27 17.81 -11.24
C THR A 57 -0.87 17.12 -10.48
N THR A 58 -0.94 17.33 -9.18
CA THR A 58 -1.92 16.68 -8.30
C THR A 58 -2.51 17.70 -7.32
N ARG A 59 -3.54 17.31 -6.58
CA ARG A 59 -4.15 18.18 -5.58
C ARG A 59 -3.49 17.96 -4.22
N GLN A 60 -2.88 18.98 -3.64
CA GLN A 60 -2.36 18.90 -2.27
C GLN A 60 -3.51 18.77 -1.25
N VAL A 61 -3.36 17.82 -0.32
CA VAL A 61 -4.32 17.45 0.72
C VAL A 61 -3.83 17.89 2.10
N SER A 62 -2.54 17.70 2.37
CA SER A 62 -1.83 18.24 3.51
C SER A 62 -0.37 18.56 3.11
N GLU A 63 0.46 19.05 4.04
CA GLU A 63 1.84 19.49 3.74
C GLU A 63 2.65 18.47 2.93
N LYS A 64 2.51 17.18 3.25
CA LYS A 64 3.23 16.06 2.61
C LYS A 64 2.30 14.98 2.07
N CYS A 65 1.07 15.36 1.74
CA CYS A 65 0.07 14.46 1.17
C CYS A 65 -0.61 15.09 -0.03
N TRP A 66 -0.74 14.33 -1.12
CA TRP A 66 -1.42 14.76 -2.33
C TRP A 66 -2.41 13.70 -2.80
N LYS A 67 -3.45 14.13 -3.52
CA LYS A 67 -4.42 13.28 -4.19
C LYS A 67 -4.14 13.26 -5.69
N VAL A 68 -3.77 12.09 -6.18
CA VAL A 68 -3.65 11.76 -7.60
C VAL A 68 -5.02 11.33 -8.07
N GLU A 69 -5.57 12.02 -9.07
CA GLU A 69 -6.83 11.65 -9.71
C GLU A 69 -6.57 10.79 -10.95
N PRO A 70 -7.52 9.92 -11.35
CA PRO A 70 -7.47 9.30 -12.66
C PRO A 70 -7.49 10.37 -13.75
N GLY A 71 -6.77 10.13 -14.85
CA GLY A 71 -6.55 11.09 -15.92
C GLY A 71 -5.33 12.00 -15.73
N ASN A 72 -4.42 11.69 -14.79
CA ASN A 72 -3.15 12.41 -14.69
C ASN A 72 -2.29 12.14 -15.94
N VAL A 73 -2.11 13.16 -16.77
CA VAL A 73 -1.48 13.05 -18.11
C VAL A 73 0.05 13.08 -18.09
N MET A 74 0.68 13.31 -16.93
CA MET A 74 2.14 13.45 -16.86
C MET A 74 2.90 12.22 -17.33
N ILE A 75 2.32 11.03 -17.13
CA ILE A 75 2.89 9.78 -17.63
C ILE A 75 2.76 9.68 -19.16
N ALA A 76 1.66 10.19 -19.73
CA ALA A 76 1.45 10.16 -21.18
C ALA A 76 2.43 11.07 -21.93
N ASP A 77 2.93 12.13 -21.27
CA ASP A 77 3.95 13.02 -21.82
C ASP A 77 5.37 12.44 -21.76
N ASP A 78 5.60 11.43 -20.90
CA ASP A 78 6.89 10.77 -20.74
C ASP A 78 6.99 9.49 -21.58
N ARG A 79 7.32 9.67 -22.86
CA ARG A 79 7.45 8.58 -23.83
C ARG A 79 8.63 7.63 -23.56
N GLN A 80 9.52 7.96 -22.63
CA GLN A 80 10.69 7.14 -22.31
C GLN A 80 10.58 6.49 -20.92
N GLU A 81 9.44 6.64 -20.24
CA GLU A 81 9.21 6.12 -18.88
C GLU A 81 10.28 6.52 -17.86
N GLN A 82 10.87 7.70 -18.03
CA GLN A 82 11.89 8.23 -17.12
C GLN A 82 11.29 8.84 -15.85
N ILE A 83 9.98 9.07 -15.82
CA ILE A 83 9.23 9.61 -14.69
C ILE A 83 8.76 8.47 -13.80
N TYR A 84 9.35 8.42 -12.61
CA TYR A 84 8.93 7.55 -11.55
C TYR A 84 7.61 8.03 -10.92
N PHE A 85 6.48 7.48 -11.37
CA PHE A 85 5.16 7.82 -10.84
C PHE A 85 4.16 6.65 -10.87
N PRO A 86 4.44 5.54 -10.14
CA PRO A 86 3.61 4.34 -10.15
C PRO A 86 2.16 4.60 -9.69
N GLU A 87 1.94 5.57 -8.82
CA GLU A 87 0.61 5.95 -8.35
C GLU A 87 -0.26 6.50 -9.47
N ALA A 88 0.28 7.39 -10.30
CA ALA A 88 -0.48 7.91 -11.43
C ALA A 88 -0.73 6.82 -12.50
N ARG A 89 0.18 5.85 -12.64
CA ARG A 89 -0.01 4.69 -13.54
C ARG A 89 -1.19 3.86 -13.05
N MET A 90 -1.18 3.51 -11.77
CA MET A 90 -2.25 2.72 -11.16
C MET A 90 -3.58 3.49 -11.14
N ALA A 91 -3.58 4.76 -10.78
CA ALA A 91 -4.76 5.61 -10.77
C ALA A 91 -5.45 5.63 -12.14
N ASN A 92 -4.68 5.81 -13.21
CA ASN A 92 -5.17 5.78 -14.58
C ASN A 92 -5.65 4.39 -15.01
N ALA A 93 -4.87 3.35 -14.73
CA ALA A 93 -5.18 1.99 -15.15
C ALA A 93 -6.44 1.42 -14.48
N MET A 94 -6.68 1.81 -13.23
CA MET A 94 -7.79 1.31 -12.42
C MET A 94 -8.98 2.26 -12.34
N ASP A 95 -8.86 3.48 -12.87
CA ASP A 95 -9.83 4.57 -12.72
C ASP A 95 -10.16 4.86 -11.25
N VAL A 96 -9.13 5.04 -10.43
CA VAL A 96 -9.23 5.31 -8.98
C VAL A 96 -8.34 6.46 -8.56
N SER A 97 -8.73 7.19 -7.51
CA SER A 97 -7.85 8.18 -6.90
C SER A 97 -6.90 7.51 -5.89
N ILE A 98 -5.67 8.01 -5.80
CA ILE A 98 -4.64 7.54 -4.85
C ILE A 98 -4.10 8.72 -4.05
N TYR A 99 -3.99 8.55 -2.73
CA TYR A 99 -3.34 9.51 -1.85
C TYR A 99 -1.85 9.17 -1.71
N THR A 100 -0.97 10.09 -2.07
CA THR A 100 0.47 9.92 -1.89
C THR A 100 0.92 10.56 -0.58
N LEU A 101 1.80 9.88 0.13
CA LEU A 101 2.55 10.36 1.28
C LEU A 101 4.01 10.47 0.86
N SER A 102 4.60 11.66 0.86
CA SER A 102 5.97 11.84 0.37
C SER A 102 7.00 11.12 1.22
N HIS A 103 7.91 10.34 0.63
CA HIS A 103 9.02 9.68 1.34
C HIS A 103 9.92 10.64 2.14
N PHE A 104 9.92 11.93 1.81
CA PHE A 104 10.63 12.96 2.58
C PHE A 104 9.87 13.47 3.81
N ALA A 105 8.71 12.90 4.12
CA ALA A 105 7.90 13.31 5.25
C ALA A 105 8.31 12.59 6.53
N THR A 106 8.00 13.22 7.65
CA THR A 106 8.07 12.57 8.96
C THR A 106 6.89 11.61 9.17
N ILE A 107 7.05 10.66 10.09
CA ILE A 107 5.96 9.75 10.53
C ILE A 107 4.72 10.53 10.98
N ALA A 108 4.91 11.68 11.64
CA ALA A 108 3.81 12.55 12.04
C ALA A 108 3.06 13.11 10.81
N GLN A 109 3.79 13.53 9.77
CA GLN A 109 3.19 14.01 8.53
C GLN A 109 2.49 12.89 7.74
N TYR A 110 2.96 11.64 7.79
CA TYR A 110 2.20 10.49 7.28
C TYR A 110 0.86 10.36 7.98
N THR A 111 0.88 10.39 9.32
CA THR A 111 -0.33 10.30 10.15
C THR A 111 -1.33 11.41 9.81
N GLU A 112 -0.85 12.65 9.68
CA GLU A 112 -1.70 13.78 9.32
C GLU A 112 -2.22 13.70 7.87
N GLY A 113 -1.42 13.17 6.94
CA GLY A 113 -1.85 12.86 5.58
C GLY A 113 -3.02 11.89 5.54
N TYR A 114 -2.94 10.79 6.29
CA TYR A 114 -4.05 9.85 6.47
C TYR A 114 -5.29 10.53 7.05
N LYS A 115 -5.14 11.26 8.17
CA LYS A 115 -6.28 11.93 8.81
C LYS A 115 -6.96 12.94 7.89
N ALA A 116 -6.19 13.74 7.16
CA ALA A 116 -6.71 14.73 6.22
C ALA A 116 -7.48 14.06 5.08
N ALA A 117 -6.91 13.03 4.46
CA ALA A 117 -7.53 12.28 3.39
C ALA A 117 -8.81 11.55 3.84
N LEU A 118 -8.77 10.85 4.99
CA LEU A 118 -9.95 10.20 5.56
C LEU A 118 -11.05 11.21 5.91
N SER A 119 -10.69 12.38 6.44
CA SER A 119 -11.65 13.46 6.72
C SER A 119 -12.29 14.00 5.45
N MET A 120 -11.55 14.07 4.33
CA MET A 120 -12.11 14.46 3.03
C MET A 120 -13.06 13.41 2.47
N GLU A 121 -12.72 12.13 2.62
CA GLU A 121 -13.45 11.03 1.98
C GLU A 121 -14.68 10.56 2.76
N PHE A 122 -14.69 10.73 4.07
CA PHE A 122 -15.80 10.32 4.94
C PHE A 122 -16.50 11.51 5.61
N GLY A 123 -15.84 12.65 5.77
CA GLY A 123 -16.34 13.80 6.51
C GLY A 123 -15.94 13.77 7.99
N SER A 124 -16.11 14.90 8.68
CA SER A 124 -15.60 15.12 10.04
C SER A 124 -16.42 14.46 11.16
N GLY A 125 -17.63 13.95 10.85
CA GLY A 125 -18.61 13.48 11.84
C GLY A 125 -19.09 12.04 11.65
N SER A 126 -18.58 11.32 10.64
CA SER A 126 -18.88 9.91 10.42
C SER A 126 -17.78 9.01 10.95
N ARG A 127 -18.15 7.77 11.26
CA ARG A 127 -17.25 6.64 11.49
C ARG A 127 -16.15 6.65 10.38
N GLY A 128 -14.87 6.47 10.70
CA GLY A 128 -13.76 6.53 9.73
C GLY A 128 -13.70 5.31 8.81
N ALA A 129 -12.52 4.86 8.39
CA ALA A 129 -12.39 3.55 7.76
C ALA A 129 -12.62 2.42 8.79
N ASP A 130 -13.15 1.28 8.34
CA ASP A 130 -13.34 0.09 9.17
C ASP A 130 -12.11 -0.81 9.15
N VAL A 131 -11.38 -0.85 8.03
CA VAL A 131 -10.19 -1.71 7.84
C VAL A 131 -9.09 -0.93 7.15
N LEU A 132 -7.84 -1.13 7.56
CA LEU A 132 -6.64 -0.70 6.86
C LEU A 132 -5.75 -1.91 6.55
N ILE A 133 -5.28 -2.02 5.31
CA ILE A 133 -4.36 -3.06 4.87
C ILE A 133 -3.15 -2.38 4.23
N LEU A 134 -1.98 -2.58 4.85
CA LEU A 134 -0.69 -2.21 4.27
C LEU A 134 -0.20 -3.36 3.39
N CYS A 135 0.19 -3.07 2.15
CA CYS A 135 0.63 -4.04 1.15
C CYS A 135 2.11 -3.82 0.88
N ASP A 136 2.94 -4.76 1.30
CA ASP A 136 4.37 -4.80 1.02
C ASP A 136 4.60 -5.68 -0.23
N GLY A 137 5.37 -5.16 -1.18
CA GLY A 137 5.82 -5.91 -2.36
C GLY A 137 6.75 -7.06 -2.00
N GLY A 138 7.52 -6.94 -0.92
CA GLY A 138 8.46 -7.91 -0.40
C GLY A 138 7.95 -8.62 0.86
N CYS A 139 8.81 -8.69 1.88
CA CYS A 139 8.60 -9.36 3.15
C CYS A 139 9.28 -8.69 4.35
N ASP A 140 10.10 -7.66 4.15
CA ASP A 140 10.86 -7.05 5.24
C ASP A 140 9.96 -6.38 6.29
N VAL A 141 8.73 -6.00 5.93
CA VAL A 141 7.68 -5.60 6.88
C VAL A 141 7.36 -6.67 7.94
N LEU A 142 7.61 -7.95 7.63
CA LEU A 142 7.31 -9.07 8.53
C LEU A 142 8.43 -9.34 9.53
N LEU A 143 9.64 -8.86 9.24
CA LEU A 143 10.85 -9.18 9.99
C LEU A 143 10.88 -8.45 11.34
N THR A 144 11.69 -8.97 12.26
CA THR A 144 11.70 -8.52 13.66
C THR A 144 12.92 -7.69 14.02
N GLY A 145 13.96 -7.72 13.19
CA GLY A 145 15.28 -7.18 13.51
C GLY A 145 16.21 -8.19 14.18
N ALA A 146 15.75 -9.42 14.42
CA ALA A 146 16.57 -10.52 14.91
C ALA A 146 17.28 -11.28 13.77
N GLU A 147 16.83 -11.07 12.54
CA GLU A 147 17.40 -11.64 11.32
C GLU A 147 18.75 -10.99 10.99
N SER A 148 19.59 -11.74 10.29
CA SER A 148 20.96 -11.33 9.95
C SER A 148 20.99 -10.18 8.94
N CYS A 149 19.91 -10.00 8.17
CA CYS A 149 19.69 -8.90 7.23
C CYS A 149 18.19 -8.63 7.10
N LEU A 150 17.83 -7.37 6.85
CA LEU A 150 16.44 -6.90 6.84
C LEU A 150 16.03 -6.26 5.51
N ALA A 151 16.84 -6.37 4.44
CA ALA A 151 16.66 -5.59 3.22
C ALA A 151 16.52 -4.07 3.49
N THR A 152 15.38 -3.46 3.18
CA THR A 152 15.15 -2.01 3.23
C THR A 152 13.95 -1.65 4.12
N PRO A 153 14.01 -1.93 5.43
CA PRO A 153 12.83 -1.94 6.30
C PRO A 153 12.36 -0.54 6.73
N VAL A 154 13.07 0.52 6.34
CA VAL A 154 12.89 1.85 6.93
C VAL A 154 11.53 2.43 6.57
N GLU A 155 11.14 2.29 5.31
CA GLU A 155 9.88 2.70 4.74
C GLU A 155 8.72 1.98 5.45
N ASP A 156 8.77 0.65 5.49
CA ASP A 156 7.74 -0.21 6.09
C ASP A 156 7.53 0.08 7.58
N MET A 157 8.61 0.16 8.34
CA MET A 157 8.54 0.44 9.78
C MET A 157 8.01 1.85 10.04
N SER A 158 8.37 2.83 9.19
CA SER A 158 7.85 4.19 9.29
C SER A 158 6.35 4.23 9.01
N HIS A 159 5.89 3.47 8.02
CA HIS A 159 4.48 3.40 7.64
C HIS A 159 3.64 2.69 8.70
N LEU A 160 4.11 1.55 9.21
CA LEU A 160 3.51 0.85 10.35
C LEU A 160 3.34 1.79 11.54
N LYS A 161 4.39 2.56 11.86
CA LYS A 161 4.33 3.51 12.98
C LYS A 161 3.31 4.63 12.73
N ALA A 162 3.19 5.11 11.50
CA ALA A 162 2.26 6.20 11.14
C ALA A 162 0.79 5.79 11.21
N VAL A 163 0.46 4.53 10.94
CA VAL A 163 -0.94 4.07 10.96
C VAL A 163 -1.44 3.70 12.35
N LEU A 164 -0.55 3.37 13.30
CA LEU A 164 -0.92 3.02 14.69
C LEU A 164 -1.89 4.00 15.37
N PRO A 165 -1.68 5.33 15.35
CA PRO A 165 -2.58 6.28 16.01
C PRO A 165 -3.91 6.52 15.26
N LEU A 166 -4.14 5.91 14.09
CA LEU A 166 -5.39 6.07 13.36
C LEU A 166 -6.52 5.29 14.05
N ASP A 167 -7.68 5.92 14.18
CA ASP A 167 -8.90 5.31 14.71
C ASP A 167 -9.57 4.42 13.66
N ILE A 168 -8.88 3.33 13.32
CA ILE A 168 -9.32 2.27 12.40
C ILE A 168 -9.25 0.96 13.19
N PRO A 169 -10.36 0.26 13.40
CA PRO A 169 -10.42 -0.85 14.35
C PRO A 169 -9.64 -2.08 13.88
N GLU A 170 -9.61 -2.33 12.57
CA GLU A 170 -8.90 -3.46 11.99
C GLU A 170 -7.72 -2.97 11.15
N LYS A 171 -6.50 -3.45 11.46
CA LYS A 171 -5.28 -3.11 10.74
C LYS A 171 -4.51 -4.38 10.40
N TYR A 172 -4.16 -4.55 9.14
CA TYR A 172 -3.48 -5.73 8.61
C TYR A 172 -2.28 -5.34 7.76
N VAL A 173 -1.38 -6.30 7.60
CA VAL A 173 -0.25 -6.24 6.68
C VAL A 173 -0.36 -7.44 5.72
N ALA A 174 -0.11 -7.20 4.44
CA ALA A 174 -0.06 -8.20 3.40
C ALA A 174 1.31 -8.10 2.69
N ALA A 175 2.14 -9.13 2.84
CA ALA A 175 3.39 -9.30 2.10
C ALA A 175 3.11 -10.16 0.87
N LEU A 176 3.26 -9.60 -0.33
CA LEU A 176 2.81 -10.24 -1.58
C LEU A 176 3.93 -10.99 -2.30
N GLY A 177 5.17 -10.51 -2.21
CA GLY A 177 6.35 -11.13 -2.81
C GLY A 177 7.31 -11.63 -1.75
N VAL A 178 6.86 -12.61 -0.97
CA VAL A 178 7.53 -13.05 0.26
C VAL A 178 9.01 -13.40 0.09
N ASN A 179 9.44 -13.89 -1.08
CA ASN A 179 10.84 -14.24 -1.34
C ASN A 179 11.61 -13.19 -2.16
N ILE A 180 11.00 -12.05 -2.50
CA ILE A 180 11.66 -11.00 -3.30
C ILE A 180 12.86 -10.42 -2.55
N ASP A 181 12.73 -10.20 -1.25
CA ASP A 181 13.81 -9.61 -0.44
C ASP A 181 14.96 -10.57 -0.12
N CYS A 182 14.82 -11.86 -0.44
CA CYS A 182 15.97 -12.74 -0.46
C CYS A 182 17.00 -12.31 -1.52
N GLY A 183 16.54 -11.64 -2.59
CA GLY A 183 17.41 -10.95 -3.54
C GLY A 183 18.10 -9.71 -2.96
N HIS A 184 17.57 -9.15 -1.87
CA HIS A 184 18.08 -7.99 -1.13
C HIS A 184 18.80 -8.36 0.17
N GLY A 185 19.13 -9.66 0.35
CA GLY A 185 19.98 -10.14 1.44
C GLY A 185 19.24 -10.79 2.61
N VAL A 186 17.90 -10.81 2.62
CA VAL A 186 17.14 -11.58 3.62
C VAL A 186 17.45 -13.07 3.48
N VAL A 187 17.85 -13.70 4.56
CA VAL A 187 18.20 -15.14 4.57
C VAL A 187 16.92 -15.96 4.54
N GLN A 188 16.76 -16.82 3.53
CA GLN A 188 15.54 -17.62 3.32
C GLN A 188 15.20 -18.46 4.56
N GLU A 189 16.17 -19.10 5.20
CA GLU A 189 15.93 -19.93 6.38
C GLU A 189 15.44 -19.13 7.60
N GLU A 190 15.81 -17.86 7.71
CA GLU A 190 15.35 -16.97 8.78
C GLU A 190 13.93 -16.47 8.51
N LEU A 191 13.63 -16.14 7.25
CA LEU A 191 12.28 -15.83 6.79
C LEU A 191 11.33 -17.01 7.00
N ASP A 192 11.72 -18.22 6.60
CA ASP A 192 10.91 -19.43 6.79
C ASP A 192 10.58 -19.66 8.27
N ARG A 193 11.57 -19.47 9.16
CA ARG A 193 11.36 -19.54 10.60
C ARG A 193 10.38 -18.48 11.08
N ARG A 194 10.53 -17.24 10.59
CA ARG A 194 9.64 -16.13 10.93
C ARG A 194 8.19 -16.42 10.55
N LEU A 195 7.96 -16.97 9.35
CA LEU A 195 6.62 -17.35 8.89
C LEU A 195 6.01 -18.47 9.76
N VAL A 196 6.81 -19.46 10.14
CA VAL A 196 6.38 -20.52 11.08
C VAL A 196 6.01 -19.92 12.43
N ASP A 197 6.83 -19.01 12.97
CA ASP A 197 6.56 -18.35 14.25
C ASP A 197 5.24 -17.56 14.21
N MET A 198 5.00 -16.82 13.12
CA MET A 198 3.74 -16.07 12.92
C MET A 198 2.52 -17.00 12.80
N GLN A 199 2.69 -18.16 12.17
CA GLN A 199 1.64 -19.17 12.09
C GLN A 199 1.31 -19.73 13.48
N CYS A 200 2.35 -20.09 14.25
CA CYS A 200 2.21 -20.66 15.59
C CYS A 200 1.63 -19.65 16.60
N SER A 201 1.98 -18.37 16.48
CA SER A 201 1.47 -17.29 17.34
C SER A 201 0.05 -16.85 16.99
N GLY A 202 -0.50 -17.30 15.85
CA GLY A 202 -1.78 -16.85 15.31
C GLY A 202 -1.75 -15.40 14.80
N THR A 203 -0.56 -14.82 14.59
CA THR A 203 -0.41 -13.47 14.02
C THR A 203 -0.58 -13.48 12.50
N MET A 204 -0.30 -14.61 11.84
CA MET A 204 -0.63 -14.82 10.44
C MET A 204 -2.08 -15.29 10.29
N ILE A 205 -2.89 -14.50 9.57
CA ILE A 205 -4.30 -14.82 9.31
C ILE A 205 -4.43 -15.82 8.16
N CYS A 206 -3.68 -15.63 7.08
CA CYS A 206 -3.60 -16.58 5.98
C CYS A 206 -2.32 -16.39 5.16
N SER A 207 -1.92 -17.43 4.43
CA SER A 207 -0.98 -17.39 3.31
C SER A 207 -1.64 -17.98 2.08
N TYR A 208 -1.29 -17.48 0.89
CA TYR A 208 -1.88 -17.93 -0.37
C TYR A 208 -0.87 -17.72 -1.52
N PRO A 209 -0.61 -18.75 -2.36
CA PRO A 209 0.22 -18.57 -3.55
C PRO A 209 -0.47 -17.68 -4.58
N LEU A 210 0.17 -16.59 -4.99
CA LEU A 210 -0.31 -15.75 -6.08
C LEU A 210 0.04 -16.37 -7.44
N THR A 211 -0.92 -16.35 -8.36
CA THR A 211 -0.77 -16.79 -9.75
C THR A 211 -1.03 -15.64 -10.72
N MET A 212 -0.74 -15.83 -12.01
CA MET A 212 -1.05 -14.83 -13.05
C MET A 212 -2.55 -14.53 -13.18
N HIS A 213 -3.44 -15.37 -12.62
CA HIS A 213 -4.87 -15.11 -12.57
C HIS A 213 -5.27 -14.17 -11.43
N ASP A 214 -4.43 -14.07 -10.40
CA ASP A 214 -4.63 -13.18 -9.25
C ASP A 214 -4.03 -11.79 -9.52
N ALA A 215 -2.98 -11.73 -10.35
CA ALA A 215 -2.46 -10.49 -10.87
C ALA A 215 -3.42 -9.94 -11.94
N PRO A 216 -3.83 -8.67 -11.88
CA PRO A 216 -4.52 -8.04 -12.99
C PRO A 216 -3.56 -7.94 -14.18
N ALA A 217 -3.59 -8.95 -15.05
CA ALA A 217 -2.73 -9.06 -16.24
C ALA A 217 -2.78 -7.80 -17.12
N VAL A 218 -3.86 -7.02 -17.05
CA VAL A 218 -4.08 -5.83 -17.87
C VAL A 218 -3.26 -4.61 -17.44
N TYR A 219 -2.79 -4.52 -16.19
CA TYR A 219 -2.16 -3.29 -15.69
C TYR A 219 -0.65 -3.19 -16.00
N PHE A 220 -0.03 -4.27 -16.47
CA PHE A 220 1.43 -4.34 -16.67
C PHE A 220 1.81 -4.97 -18.02
N THR A 221 0.90 -5.08 -18.98
CA THR A 221 1.16 -5.70 -20.30
C THR A 221 1.63 -4.73 -21.38
N ASP A 222 1.72 -3.43 -21.07
CA ASP A 222 2.21 -2.40 -22.00
C ASP A 222 3.67 -2.00 -21.72
N VAL A 223 4.49 -2.92 -21.21
CA VAL A 223 5.97 -2.77 -21.13
C VAL A 223 6.64 -3.44 -22.31
#